data_AF-A0A1J3DWJ7-F1
#
_entry.id   AF-A0A1J3DWJ7-F1
#
_cell.length_a   1.000
_cell.length_b   1.000
_cell.length_c   1.000
_cell.angle_alpha   90.00
_cell.angle_beta   90.00
_cell.angle_gamma   90.00
#
_symmetry.space_group_name_H-M   'P 1'
#
loop_
_entity.id
_entity.type
_entity.pdbx_description
1 polymer ?
#
loop_
_entity_poly.entity_id
_entity_poly.type
_entity_poly.pdbx_seq_one_letter_code
_entity_poly.pdbx_strand_id
1 'polypeptide(L)' 'NRTFKISTVQETNYYFSEHSVIENYSDIGNVRSCGEMCLSDCKCVASVYGLDDEKPYCWILKSLNFGGFRDPGSTLFVK' A
#
# COMPACT_ATOMS: atom_id res chain seq x y z
N ASN A 1 -15.29 -1.58 -19.85
CA ASN A 1 -13.86 -1.60 -19.49
C ASN A 1 -13.62 -0.63 -18.35
N ARG A 2 -13.33 -1.11 -17.14
CA ARG A 2 -12.90 -0.25 -16.02
C ARG A 2 -11.38 -0.29 -15.98
N THR A 3 -10.74 0.82 -16.34
CA THR A 3 -9.28 0.96 -16.20
C THR A 3 -9.00 1.41 -14.78
N PHE A 4 -8.50 0.51 -13.93
CA PHE A 4 -8.05 0.86 -12.58
C PHE A 4 -6.74 1.65 -12.65
N LYS A 5 -6.54 2.59 -11.73
CA LYS A 5 -5.33 3.43 -11.66
C LYS A 5 -4.93 3.59 -10.20
N ILE A 6 -3.64 3.47 -9.93
CA ILE A 6 -3.11 3.86 -8.62
C ILE A 6 -2.94 5.37 -8.55
N SER A 7 -3.33 5.93 -7.41
CA SER A 7 -3.05 7.32 -7.05
C SER A 7 -2.27 7.35 -5.75
N THR A 8 -1.23 8.18 -5.68
CA THR A 8 -0.56 8.48 -4.41
C THR A 8 -1.47 9.36 -3.57
N VAL A 9 -1.62 9.02 -2.30
CA VAL A 9 -2.45 9.77 -1.35
C VAL A 9 -1.54 10.54 -0.40
N GLN A 10 -1.78 11.83 -0.23
CA GLN A 10 -1.01 12.69 0.69
C GLN A 10 -1.44 12.51 2.16
N GLU A 11 -2.59 11.89 2.41
CA GLU A 11 -3.04 11.54 3.76
C GLU A 11 -2.13 10.46 4.35
N THR A 12 -1.59 10.73 5.54
CA THR A 12 -0.70 9.81 6.26
C THR A 12 -1.39 9.18 7.48
N ASN A 13 -2.61 9.61 7.81
CA ASN A 13 -3.41 9.04 8.89
C ASN A 13 -4.31 7.93 8.34
N TYR A 14 -3.89 6.69 8.53
CA TYR A 14 -4.67 5.53 8.16
C TYR A 14 -4.34 4.35 9.08
N TYR A 15 -5.25 3.39 9.13
CA TYR A 15 -5.07 2.17 9.91
C TYR A 15 -5.55 0.98 9.09
N PHE A 16 -4.80 -0.12 9.16
CA PHE A 16 -5.19 -1.42 8.65
C PHE A 16 -4.73 -2.49 9.64
N SER A 17 -5.42 -3.63 9.64
CA SER A 17 -5.07 -4.78 10.48
C SER A 17 -4.21 -5.78 9.69
N GLU A 18 -3.50 -6.68 10.36
CA GLU A 18 -2.79 -7.77 9.68
C GLU A 18 -3.74 -8.63 8.81
N HIS A 19 -4.99 -8.81 9.24
CA HIS A 19 -6.00 -9.51 8.44
C HIS A 19 -6.35 -8.80 7.13
N SER A 20 -6.04 -7.50 7.01
CA SER A 20 -6.23 -6.71 5.79
C SER A 20 -5.11 -6.93 4.77
N VAL A 21 -3.97 -7.49 5.18
CA VAL A 21 -2.83 -7.76 4.30
C VAL A 21 -3.16 -8.96 3.42
N ILE A 22 -3.03 -8.77 2.11
CA ILE A 22 -3.08 -9.82 1.09
C ILE A 22 -1.69 -10.42 0.94
N GLU A 23 -0.68 -9.55 0.74
CA GLU A 23 0.72 -9.93 0.56
C GLU A 23 1.66 -8.90 1.20
N ASN A 24 2.84 -9.36 1.62
CA ASN A 24 3.91 -8.55 2.21
C ASN A 24 5.25 -8.90 1.55
N TYR A 25 5.80 -7.94 0.81
CA TYR A 25 7.09 -8.07 0.12
C TYR A 25 8.15 -7.25 0.84
N SER A 26 9.34 -7.83 1.03
CA SER A 26 10.49 -7.18 1.67
C SER A 26 11.65 -6.83 0.71
N ASP A 27 11.49 -7.16 -0.57
CA ASP A 27 12.52 -7.09 -1.61
C ASP A 27 12.04 -6.33 -2.86
N ILE A 28 11.19 -5.31 -2.65
CA ILE A 28 10.77 -4.41 -3.72
C ILE A 28 11.77 -3.26 -3.90
N GLY A 29 12.48 -3.28 -5.03
CA GLY A 29 13.45 -2.24 -5.39
C GLY A 29 12.84 -0.93 -5.90
N ASN A 30 11.53 -0.86 -6.15
CA ASN A 30 10.88 0.33 -6.70
C ASN A 30 9.53 0.62 -6.04
N VAL A 31 9.44 1.82 -5.45
CA VAL A 31 8.23 2.43 -4.85
C VAL A 31 6.98 2.19 -5.72
N ARG A 32 7.08 2.39 -7.04
CA ARG A 32 5.95 2.28 -7.98
C ARG A 32 5.45 0.84 -8.16
N SER A 33 6.34 -0.15 -8.06
CA SER A 33 5.97 -1.56 -8.25
C SER A 33 4.95 -2.02 -7.21
N CYS A 34 4.97 -1.47 -6.00
CA CYS A 34 4.01 -1.79 -4.94
C CYS A 34 2.56 -1.48 -5.36
N GLY A 35 2.34 -0.32 -5.97
CA GLY A 35 1.04 0.04 -6.52
C GLY A 35 0.63 -0.79 -7.75
N GLU A 36 1.58 -1.13 -8.63
CA GLU A 36 1.30 -1.95 -9.81
C GLU A 36 0.91 -3.40 -9.44
N MET A 37 1.47 -3.94 -8.36
CA MET A 37 1.04 -5.20 -7.78
C MET A 37 -0.41 -5.13 -7.28
N CYS A 38 -0.79 -4.04 -6.61
CA CYS A 38 -2.19 -3.81 -6.22
C CYS A 38 -3.14 -3.73 -7.43
N LEU A 39 -2.73 -3.11 -8.54
CA LEU A 39 -3.54 -3.09 -9.75
C LEU A 39 -3.81 -4.48 -10.31
N SER A 40 -2.81 -5.36 -10.23
CA SER A 40 -2.88 -6.73 -10.73
C SER A 40 -3.72 -7.67 -9.84
N ASP A 41 -3.91 -7.33 -8.57
CA ASP A 41 -4.77 -8.10 -7.65
C ASP A 41 -6.20 -7.53 -7.59
N CYS A 42 -7.20 -8.39 -7.84
CA CYS A 42 -8.61 -8.01 -7.85
C CYS A 42 -9.18 -7.65 -6.47
N LYS A 43 -8.59 -8.15 -5.38
CA LYS A 43 -9.01 -7.89 -4.00
C LYS A 43 -8.32 -6.68 -3.40
N CYS A 44 -7.24 -6.22 -4.02
CA CYS A 44 -6.50 -5.07 -3.52
C CYS A 44 -7.33 -3.78 -3.64
N VAL A 45 -7.30 -2.98 -2.59
CA VAL A 45 -7.86 -1.62 -2.56
C VAL A 45 -6.77 -0.56 -2.38
N ALA A 46 -5.63 -0.94 -1.78
CA ALA A 46 -4.49 -0.04 -1.59
C ALA A 46 -3.20 -0.83 -1.39
N SER A 47 -2.07 -0.15 -1.55
CA SER A 47 -0.76 -0.67 -1.16
C SER A 47 0.05 0.37 -0.42
N VAL A 48 0.86 -0.07 0.54
CA VAL A 48 1.73 0.77 1.35
C VAL A 48 3.17 0.40 1.05
N TYR A 49 3.98 1.37 0.63
CA TYR A 49 5.41 1.20 0.47
C TYR A 49 6.14 2.03 1.52
N GLY A 50 7.08 1.44 2.25
CA GLY A 50 7.90 2.19 3.20
C GLY A 50 9.29 1.59 3.36
N LEU A 51 10.08 2.22 4.22
CA LEU A 51 11.41 1.75 4.59
C LEU A 51 11.44 1.46 6.09
N ASP A 52 11.89 0.28 6.47
CA ASP A 52 12.16 -0.14 7.84
C ASP A 52 13.67 -0.41 7.99
N ASP A 53 14.38 0.41 8.75
CA ASP A 53 15.86 0.39 8.83
C ASP A 53 16.54 0.26 7.44
N GLU A 54 16.14 1.14 6.50
CA GLU A 54 16.57 1.16 5.08
C GLU A 54 16.13 -0.03 4.22
N LYS A 55 15.46 -1.03 4.80
CA LYS A 55 14.91 -2.16 4.06
C LYS A 55 13.53 -1.80 3.51
N PRO A 56 13.29 -1.97 2.20
CA PRO A 56 11.98 -1.71 1.63
C PRO A 56 10.96 -2.75 2.08
N TYR A 57 9.76 -2.28 2.40
CA TYR A 57 8.59 -3.15 2.53
C TYR A 57 7.46 -2.65 1.63
N CYS A 58 6.63 -3.59 1.20
CA CYS A 58 5.42 -3.32 0.46
C CYS A 58 4.29 -4.23 0.96
N TRP A 59 3.22 -3.61 1.43
CA TRP A 59 2.00 -4.31 1.83
C TRP A 59 0.90 -4.08 0.83
N ILE A 60 0.29 -5.17 0.35
CA ILE A 60 -0.89 -5.16 -0.51
C ILE A 60 -2.10 -5.36 0.40
N LEU A 61 -3.08 -4.45 0.35
CA LEU A 61 -4.18 -4.40 1.31
C LEU A 61 -5.53 -4.63 0.62
N LYS A 62 -6.40 -5.46 1.22
CA LYS A 62 -7.81 -5.60 0.82
C LYS A 62 -8.76 -4.65 1.55
N SER A 63 -8.30 -3.99 2.60
CA SER A 63 -9.04 -2.96 3.32
C SER A 63 -8.12 -2.04 4.14
N LEU A 64 -8.52 -0.80 4.32
CA LEU A 64 -7.95 0.15 5.28
C LEU A 64 -9.02 1.17 5.66
N ASN A 65 -8.80 1.87 6.77
CA ASN A 65 -9.63 3.00 7.18
C ASN A 65 -8.76 4.26 7.23
N PHE A 66 -9.30 5.37 6.72
CA PHE A 66 -8.69 6.69 6.92
C PHE A 66 -8.97 7.18 8.35
N GLY A 67 -7.99 7.88 8.92
CA GLY A 67 -7.93 8.15 10.35
C GLY A 67 -7.29 6.98 11.12
N GLY A 68 -6.73 7.29 12.29
CA GLY A 68 -6.01 6.31 13.10
C GLY A 68 -4.52 6.63 13.20
N PHE A 69 -3.68 5.63 12.95
CA PHE A 69 -2.23 5.77 13.08
C PHE A 69 -1.67 6.67 11.98
N ARG A 70 -0.71 7.53 12.34
CA ARG A 70 0.01 8.35 11.37
C ARG A 70 1.29 7.65 10.97
N ASP A 71 1.40 7.27 9.71
CA ASP A 71 2.62 6.70 9.14
C ASP A 71 3.25 7.68 8.13
N PRO A 72 4.15 8.57 8.58
CA PRO A 72 4.82 9.52 7.71
C PRO A 72 5.98 8.90 6.91
N GLY A 73 6.39 7.67 7.24
CA GLY A 73 7.53 7.00 6.61
C GLY A 73 7.16 6.20 5.36
N SER A 74 5.87 6.07 5.08
CA SER A 74 5.37 5.29 3.95
C SER A 74 4.63 6.14 2.92
N THR A 75 4.57 5.60 1.71
CA THR A 75 3.78 6.08 0.59
C THR A 75 2.57 5.17 0.44
N LEU A 76 1.37 5.74 0.58
CA LEU A 76 0.10 5.06 0.35
C LEU A 76 -0.34 5.24 -1.10
N PHE A 77 -0.63 4.11 -1.77
CA PHE A 77 -1.26 4.06 -3.09
C PHE A 77 -2.67 3.50 -2.95
N VAL A 78 -3.67 4.16 -3.53
CA VAL A 78 -5.06 3.67 -3.56
C VAL A 78 -5.44 3.36 -5.01
N LYS A 79 -6.15 2.25 -5.21
CA LYS A 79 -6.61 1.75 -6.51
C LYS A 79 -7.98 2.29 -6.93
#